data_AF-A0A2V3I3H7-F1
#
_entry.id   AF-A0A2V3I3H7-F1
#
_cell.length_a   1.000
_cell.length_b   1.000
_cell.length_c   1.000
_cell.angle_alpha   90.00
_cell.angle_beta   90.00
_cell.angle_gamma   90.00
#
_symmetry.space_group_name_H-M   'P 1'
#
loop_
_entity.id
_entity.type
_entity.pdbx_description
1 polymer ?
#
loop_
_entity_poly.entity_id
_entity_poly.type
_entity_poly.pdbx_seq_one_letter_code
_entity_poly.pdbx_strand_id
1 'polypeptide(L)'
;MYDYEEWATKALLLVAGLFFGGIALNVLDVENPLTDFLYQYYLDPIIEESSSDADYNLFNTMTYAIVLALFAVALSAWLRHLGIDHSDATILALLPYVLWAALGEIVEDASMFDASLDAYFVSPGIHFQTAAWVVIAGAAGYRIAHNDSILDEDRVSRVDGVATIL
;
A
#
# COMPACT_ATOMS: atom_id res chain seq x y z
N MET A 1 14.12 2.34 -16.87
CA MET A 1 14.45 2.00 -15.48
C MET A 1 15.93 1.70 -15.41
N TYR A 2 16.56 2.03 -14.29
CA TYR A 2 17.92 1.55 -14.02
C TYR A 2 17.88 0.08 -13.57
N ASP A 3 18.99 -0.65 -13.76
CA ASP A 3 19.06 -2.08 -13.45
C ASP A 3 18.66 -2.38 -11.99
N TYR A 4 19.08 -1.56 -11.04
CA TYR A 4 18.76 -1.74 -9.62
C TYR A 4 17.25 -1.58 -9.32
N GLU A 5 16.52 -0.81 -10.13
CA GLU A 5 15.08 -0.59 -9.98
C GLU A 5 14.27 -1.76 -10.52
N GLU A 6 14.75 -2.33 -11.63
CA GLU A 6 14.19 -3.56 -12.18
C GLU A 6 14.42 -4.73 -11.21
N TRP A 7 15.62 -4.83 -10.62
CA TRP A 7 15.92 -5.80 -9.58
C TRP A 7 15.04 -5.61 -8.34
N ALA A 8 14.84 -4.37 -7.88
CA ALA A 8 13.94 -4.08 -6.77
C ALA A 8 12.50 -4.53 -7.09
N THR A 9 12.00 -4.23 -8.29
CA THR A 9 10.67 -4.66 -8.72
C THR A 9 10.55 -6.19 -8.76
N LYS A 10 11.54 -6.89 -9.33
CA LYS A 10 11.56 -8.36 -9.37
C LYS A 10 11.62 -8.98 -7.97
N ALA A 11 12.40 -8.41 -7.07
CA ALA A 11 12.49 -8.86 -5.69
C ALA A 11 11.15 -8.70 -4.97
N LEU A 12 10.46 -7.56 -5.14
CA LEU A 12 9.13 -7.35 -4.58
C LEU A 12 8.10 -8.33 -5.15
N LEU A 13 8.13 -8.59 -6.46
CA LEU A 13 7.24 -9.57 -7.09
C LEU A 13 7.49 -10.99 -6.58
N LEU A 14 8.76 -11.35 -6.33
CA LEU A 14 9.12 -12.62 -5.71
C LEU A 14 8.56 -12.70 -4.27
N VAL A 15 8.78 -11.68 -3.45
CA VAL A 15 8.28 -11.63 -2.06
C VAL A 15 6.76 -11.72 -2.03
N ALA A 16 6.07 -10.93 -2.87
CA ALA A 16 4.62 -10.99 -3.00
C ALA A 16 4.15 -12.38 -3.47
N GLY A 17 4.82 -12.97 -4.46
CA GLY A 17 4.51 -14.31 -4.95
C GLY A 17 4.68 -15.40 -3.89
N LEU A 18 5.73 -15.32 -3.07
CA LEU A 18 5.94 -16.23 -1.93
C LEU A 18 4.87 -16.03 -0.86
N PHE A 19 4.55 -14.78 -0.51
CA PHE A 19 3.52 -14.48 0.48
C PHE A 19 2.15 -15.00 0.03
N PHE A 20 1.66 -14.55 -1.14
CA PHE A 20 0.37 -14.99 -1.67
C PHE A 20 0.35 -16.48 -2.00
N GLY A 21 1.48 -17.06 -2.43
CA GLY A 21 1.62 -18.48 -2.65
C GLY A 21 1.43 -19.28 -1.35
N GLY A 22 2.07 -18.86 -0.26
CA GLY A 22 1.92 -19.51 1.05
C GLY A 22 0.51 -19.36 1.63
N ILE A 23 -0.15 -18.20 1.45
CA ILE A 23 -1.56 -18.01 1.81
C ILE A 23 -2.46 -18.92 0.97
N ALA A 24 -2.25 -18.97 -0.35
CA ALA A 24 -3.06 -19.80 -1.24
C ALA A 24 -2.93 -21.28 -0.89
N LEU A 25 -1.72 -21.76 -0.59
CA LEU A 25 -1.49 -23.13 -0.15
C LEU A 25 -2.18 -23.43 1.19
N ASN A 26 -2.18 -22.47 2.13
CA ASN A 26 -2.93 -22.60 3.39
C ASN A 26 -4.44 -22.72 3.15
N VAL A 27 -5.01 -21.88 2.29
CA VAL A 27 -6.44 -21.93 1.92
C VAL A 27 -6.82 -23.25 1.24
N LEU A 28 -5.88 -23.85 0.52
CA LEU A 28 -6.06 -25.16 -0.12
C LEU A 28 -5.78 -26.35 0.82
N ASP A 29 -5.50 -26.09 2.10
CA ASP A 29 -5.17 -27.09 3.12
C ASP A 29 -3.96 -27.97 2.75
N VAL A 30 -2.98 -27.37 2.09
CA VAL A 30 -1.74 -28.04 1.66
C VAL A 30 -0.62 -27.71 2.65
N GLU A 31 -0.21 -28.71 3.43
CA GLU A 31 0.95 -28.59 4.33
C GLU A 31 2.24 -28.31 3.54
N ASN A 32 2.93 -27.24 3.90
CA ASN A 32 4.18 -26.86 3.26
C ASN A 32 5.01 -25.94 4.17
N PRO A 33 6.35 -25.99 4.07
CA PRO A 33 7.23 -25.22 4.95
C PRO A 33 7.16 -23.70 4.74
N LEU A 34 6.63 -23.24 3.60
CA LEU A 34 6.49 -21.80 3.33
C LEU A 34 5.33 -21.21 4.15
N THR A 35 4.20 -21.91 4.23
CA THR A 35 3.07 -21.52 5.08
C THR A 35 3.51 -21.45 6.55
N ASP A 36 4.16 -22.50 7.06
CA ASP A 36 4.63 -22.53 8.46
C ASP A 36 5.56 -21.35 8.78
N PHE A 37 6.49 -21.04 7.86
CA PHE A 37 7.40 -19.90 7.98
C PHE A 37 6.67 -18.56 7.99
N LEU A 38 5.67 -18.38 7.13
CA LEU A 38 4.89 -17.14 7.06
C LEU A 38 4.08 -16.92 8.33
N TYR A 39 3.43 -17.98 8.85
CA TYR A 39 2.66 -17.88 10.10
C TYR A 39 3.57 -17.56 11.28
N GLN A 40 4.63 -18.36 11.48
CA GLN A 40 5.53 -18.21 12.62
C GLN A 40 6.20 -16.84 12.72
N TYR A 41 6.67 -16.29 11.59
CA TYR A 41 7.50 -15.08 11.61
C TYR A 41 6.74 -13.80 11.29
N TYR A 42 5.59 -13.87 10.62
CA TYR A 42 4.88 -12.69 10.12
C TYR A 42 3.42 -12.64 10.56
N LEU A 43 2.60 -13.65 10.26
CA LEU A 43 1.15 -13.55 10.48
C LEU A 43 0.78 -13.68 11.96
N ASP A 44 1.30 -14.67 12.68
CA ASP A 44 0.98 -14.87 14.11
C ASP A 44 1.40 -13.64 14.93
N PRO A 45 2.61 -13.06 14.77
CA PRO A 45 2.97 -11.81 15.45
C PRO A 45 2.03 -10.64 15.16
N ILE A 46 1.54 -10.49 13.92
CA ILE A 46 0.59 -9.42 13.56
C ILE A 46 -0.77 -9.64 14.25
N ILE A 47 -1.24 -10.88 14.29
CA ILE A 47 -2.51 -11.25 14.94
C ILE A 47 -2.38 -11.02 16.46
N GLU A 48 -1.27 -11.42 17.06
CA GLU A 48 -1.00 -11.23 18.48
C GLU A 48 -0.90 -9.74 18.85
N GLU A 49 -0.20 -8.93 18.03
CA GLU A 49 -0.10 -7.48 18.19
C GLU A 49 -1.47 -6.81 18.25
N SER A 50 -2.36 -7.16 17.31
CA SER A 50 -3.73 -6.62 17.27
C SER A 50 -4.57 -6.93 18.51
N SER A 51 -4.09 -7.79 19.41
CA SER A 51 -4.80 -8.23 20.61
C SER A 51 -4.10 -7.91 21.94
N SER A 52 -2.78 -7.65 21.95
CA SER A 52 -2.01 -7.62 23.21
C SER A 52 -0.67 -6.85 23.18
N ASP A 53 -0.41 -5.93 22.26
CA ASP A 53 0.88 -5.19 22.18
C ASP A 53 2.12 -6.13 22.18
N ALA A 54 2.15 -7.08 21.23
CA ALA A 54 3.24 -8.02 21.05
C ALA A 54 4.37 -7.46 20.17
N ASP A 55 5.56 -7.30 20.75
CA ASP A 55 6.74 -6.77 20.08
C ASP A 55 7.14 -7.52 18.79
N TYR A 56 7.48 -6.77 17.73
CA TYR A 56 8.12 -7.28 16.52
C TYR A 56 9.47 -7.95 16.82
N ASN A 57 9.75 -9.08 16.15
CA ASN A 57 11.04 -9.76 16.27
C ASN A 57 12.10 -9.16 15.31
N LEU A 58 13.37 -9.50 15.51
CA LEU A 58 14.44 -8.96 14.66
C LEU A 58 14.25 -9.30 13.17
N PHE A 59 13.71 -10.48 12.87
CA PHE A 59 13.55 -10.96 11.49
C PHE A 59 12.45 -10.19 10.76
N ASN A 60 11.26 -10.05 11.35
CA ASN A 60 10.17 -9.35 10.71
C ASN A 60 10.49 -7.85 10.55
N THR A 61 11.11 -7.23 11.55
CA THR A 61 11.55 -5.82 11.49
C THR A 61 12.51 -5.59 10.34
N MET A 62 13.55 -6.42 10.21
CA MET A 62 14.53 -6.32 9.13
C MET A 62 13.88 -6.58 7.76
N THR A 63 13.01 -7.59 7.65
CA THR A 63 12.30 -7.87 6.41
C THR A 63 11.42 -6.69 6.00
N TYR A 64 10.64 -6.12 6.92
CA TYR A 64 9.79 -4.97 6.63
C TYR A 64 10.61 -3.75 6.18
N ALA A 65 11.73 -3.46 6.84
CA ALA A 65 12.62 -2.37 6.44
C ALA A 65 13.19 -2.57 5.02
N ILE A 66 13.64 -3.78 4.69
CA ILE A 66 14.18 -4.11 3.36
C ILE A 66 13.08 -4.01 2.30
N VAL A 67 11.92 -4.62 2.54
CA VAL A 67 10.78 -4.60 1.61
C VAL A 67 10.32 -3.15 1.38
N LEU A 68 10.25 -2.34 2.44
CA LEU A 68 9.90 -0.92 2.33
C LEU A 68 10.91 -0.13 1.50
N ALA A 69 12.21 -0.35 1.70
CA ALA A 69 13.25 0.30 0.92
C ALA A 69 13.18 -0.09 -0.56
N LEU A 70 13.01 -1.39 -0.86
CA LEU A 70 12.82 -1.88 -2.22
C LEU A 70 11.55 -1.29 -2.85
N PHE A 71 10.46 -1.21 -2.08
CA PHE A 71 9.20 -0.62 -2.52
C PHE A 71 9.36 0.86 -2.88
N ALA A 72 10.05 1.65 -2.06
CA ALA A 72 10.32 3.05 -2.35
C ALA A 72 11.13 3.23 -3.65
N VAL A 73 12.14 2.39 -3.88
CA VAL A 73 12.93 2.40 -5.12
C VAL A 73 12.07 2.04 -6.34
N ALA A 74 11.30 0.95 -6.26
CA ALA A 74 10.44 0.50 -7.35
C ALA A 74 9.34 1.52 -7.65
N LEU A 75 8.68 2.07 -6.63
CA LEU A 75 7.64 3.08 -6.76
C LEU A 75 8.19 4.36 -7.40
N SER A 76 9.33 4.87 -6.93
CA SER A 76 9.98 6.04 -7.54
C SER A 76 10.26 5.82 -9.02
N ALA A 77 10.72 4.63 -9.39
CA ALA A 77 10.99 4.27 -10.77
C ALA A 77 9.72 4.21 -11.63
N TRP A 78 8.64 3.67 -11.08
CA TRP A 78 7.32 3.65 -11.72
C TRP A 78 6.76 5.05 -11.93
N LEU A 79 6.78 5.91 -10.92
CA LEU A 79 6.27 7.28 -11.03
C LEU A 79 7.01 8.06 -12.12
N ARG A 80 8.34 7.94 -12.19
CA ARG A 80 9.13 8.57 -13.27
C ARG A 80 8.84 7.96 -14.64
N HIS A 81 8.65 6.65 -14.72
CA HIS A 81 8.29 6.00 -15.97
C HIS A 81 6.92 6.45 -16.49
N LEU A 82 5.97 6.70 -15.58
CA LEU A 82 4.65 7.25 -15.88
C LEU A 82 4.67 8.76 -16.20
N GLY A 83 5.82 9.44 -16.04
CA GLY A 83 5.92 10.88 -16.22
C GLY A 83 5.18 11.68 -15.15
N ILE A 84 4.87 11.07 -14.01
CA ILE A 84 4.29 11.77 -12.85
C ILE A 84 5.40 12.63 -12.24
N ASP A 85 5.15 13.92 -12.15
CA ASP A 85 6.10 14.88 -11.65
C ASP A 85 6.25 14.78 -10.13
N HIS A 86 7.46 15.05 -9.64
CA HIS A 86 7.74 15.10 -8.20
C HIS A 86 7.57 16.52 -7.64
N SER A 87 6.70 17.34 -8.26
CA SER A 87 6.52 18.73 -7.85
C SER A 87 5.74 18.84 -6.55
N ASP A 88 5.71 20.05 -6.02
CA ASP A 88 4.85 20.41 -4.89
C ASP A 88 3.37 20.08 -5.16
N ALA A 89 2.93 20.11 -6.42
CA ALA A 89 1.55 19.75 -6.78
C ALA A 89 1.25 18.28 -6.48
N THR A 90 2.19 17.37 -6.75
CA THR A 90 2.02 15.94 -6.41
C THR A 90 2.03 15.72 -4.91
N ILE A 91 2.85 16.44 -4.17
CA ILE A 91 2.85 16.39 -2.69
C ILE A 91 1.50 16.88 -2.15
N LEU A 92 0.99 18.00 -2.67
CA LEU A 92 -0.32 18.53 -2.31
C LEU A 92 -1.46 17.58 -2.70
N ALA A 93 -1.35 16.88 -3.82
CA ALA A 93 -2.33 15.89 -4.26
C ALA A 93 -2.35 14.64 -3.36
N LEU A 94 -1.22 14.27 -2.76
CA LEU A 94 -1.11 13.15 -1.83
C LEU A 94 -1.50 13.48 -0.39
N LEU A 95 -1.48 14.76 -0.03
CA LEU A 95 -1.72 15.28 1.32
C LEU A 95 -3.03 14.78 1.97
N PRO A 96 -4.18 14.73 1.26
CA PRO A 96 -5.42 14.19 1.82
C PRO A 96 -5.28 12.73 2.29
N TYR A 97 -4.52 11.90 1.57
CA TYR A 97 -4.31 10.49 1.91
C TYR A 97 -3.35 10.31 3.09
N VAL A 98 -2.34 11.18 3.18
CA VAL A 98 -1.45 11.22 4.36
C VAL A 98 -2.25 11.61 5.61
N LEU A 99 -3.11 12.63 5.51
CA LEU A 99 -3.99 13.03 6.59
C LEU A 99 -5.00 11.93 6.94
N TRP A 100 -5.56 11.25 5.94
CA TRP A 100 -6.44 10.10 6.16
C TRP A 100 -5.76 9.01 7.00
N ALA A 101 -4.55 8.60 6.62
CA ALA A 101 -3.81 7.58 7.34
C ALA A 101 -3.52 8.01 8.79
N ALA A 102 -2.95 9.21 8.96
CA ALA A 102 -2.53 9.70 10.29
C ALA A 102 -3.72 9.97 11.22
N LEU A 103 -4.80 10.58 10.72
CA LEU A 103 -5.99 10.83 11.54
C LEU A 103 -6.77 9.54 11.82
N GLY A 104 -6.79 8.60 10.87
CA GLY A 104 -7.40 7.29 11.06
C GLY A 104 -6.76 6.54 12.23
N GLU A 105 -5.43 6.50 12.27
CA GLU A 105 -4.66 5.89 13.36
C GLU A 105 -4.90 6.62 14.70
N ILE A 106 -4.92 7.96 14.73
CA ILE A 106 -5.22 8.73 15.96
C ILE A 106 -6.62 8.42 16.51
N VAL A 107 -7.62 8.26 15.63
CA VAL A 107 -8.99 7.94 16.04
C VAL A 107 -9.07 6.51 16.58
N GLU A 108 -8.32 5.59 15.98
CA GLU A 108 -8.20 4.21 16.44
C GLU A 108 -7.50 4.14 17.79
N ASP A 109 -6.34 4.79 17.96
CA ASP A 109 -5.61 4.91 19.23
C ASP A 109 -6.47 5.50 20.37
N ALA A 110 -7.43 6.37 20.01
CA ALA A 110 -8.38 6.95 20.95
C ALA A 110 -9.54 5.98 21.32
N SER A 111 -9.49 4.74 20.84
CA SER A 111 -10.53 3.69 20.98
C SER A 111 -11.91 4.18 20.55
N MET A 112 -11.97 4.99 19.49
CA MET A 112 -13.22 5.57 18.98
C MET A 112 -13.90 4.68 17.92
N PHE A 113 -13.19 3.69 17.40
CA PHE A 113 -13.76 2.67 16.53
C PHE A 113 -14.36 1.51 17.34
N ASP A 114 -15.25 0.78 16.68
CA ASP A 114 -15.78 -0.48 17.21
C ASP A 114 -14.80 -1.62 16.83
N ALA A 115 -14.81 -2.72 17.59
CA ALA A 115 -13.92 -3.86 17.40
C ALA A 115 -13.94 -4.46 15.97
N SER A 116 -15.01 -4.22 15.21
CA SER A 116 -15.11 -4.62 13.80
C SER A 116 -14.27 -3.77 12.82
N LEU A 117 -13.85 -2.57 13.24
CA LEU A 117 -13.13 -1.60 12.41
C LEU A 117 -11.69 -1.36 12.86
N ASP A 118 -11.34 -1.64 14.12
CA ASP A 118 -9.99 -1.39 14.67
C ASP A 118 -8.87 -1.95 13.76
N ALA A 119 -9.00 -3.21 13.33
CA ALA A 119 -8.02 -3.87 12.48
C ALA A 119 -7.80 -3.21 11.10
N TYR A 120 -8.75 -2.39 10.62
CA TYR A 120 -8.57 -1.62 9.37
C TYR A 120 -7.74 -0.35 9.57
N PHE A 121 -7.73 0.21 10.78
CA PHE A 121 -7.09 1.48 11.10
C PHE A 121 -5.77 1.33 11.89
N VAL A 122 -5.45 0.11 12.37
CA VAL A 122 -4.12 -0.27 12.86
C VAL A 122 -3.19 -0.69 11.70
N SER A 123 -1.88 -0.66 11.92
CA SER A 123 -0.88 -1.22 11.00
C SER A 123 -0.97 -2.75 10.89
N PRO A 124 -0.87 -3.35 9.68
CA PRO A 124 -0.61 -2.70 8.39
C PRO A 124 -1.87 -2.26 7.63
N GLY A 125 -3.07 -2.49 8.17
CA GLY A 125 -4.36 -2.28 7.51
C GLY A 125 -4.52 -0.86 6.94
N ILE A 126 -4.25 0.16 7.76
CA ILE A 126 -4.37 1.58 7.38
C ILE A 126 -3.51 1.93 6.16
N HIS A 127 -2.31 1.36 6.05
CA HIS A 127 -1.41 1.60 4.92
C HIS A 127 -1.94 0.97 3.63
N PHE A 128 -2.52 -0.23 3.70
CA PHE A 128 -3.09 -0.89 2.52
C PHE A 128 -4.33 -0.15 1.99
N GLN A 129 -5.25 0.27 2.87
CA GLN A 129 -6.40 1.05 2.42
C GLN A 129 -5.99 2.41 1.84
N THR A 130 -5.02 3.10 2.46
CA THR A 130 -4.50 4.37 1.97
C THR A 130 -3.85 4.21 0.61
N ALA A 131 -3.02 3.18 0.43
CA ALA A 131 -2.40 2.86 -0.84
C ALA A 131 -3.44 2.54 -1.93
N ALA A 132 -4.50 1.80 -1.59
CA ALA A 132 -5.59 1.51 -2.53
C ALA A 132 -6.26 2.80 -3.01
N TRP A 133 -6.60 3.71 -2.10
CA TRP A 133 -7.19 5.02 -2.45
C TRP A 133 -6.28 5.86 -3.33
N VAL A 134 -4.99 5.95 -2.99
CA VAL A 134 -3.98 6.66 -3.79
C VAL A 134 -3.87 6.08 -5.20
N VAL A 135 -3.84 4.75 -5.33
CA VAL A 135 -3.75 4.08 -6.63
C VAL A 135 -5.02 4.31 -7.47
N ILE A 136 -6.20 4.21 -6.87
CA ILE A 136 -7.48 4.45 -7.56
C ILE A 136 -7.54 5.90 -8.06
N ALA A 137 -7.28 6.86 -7.20
CA ALA A 137 -7.33 8.27 -7.54
C ALA A 137 -6.24 8.66 -8.55
N GLY A 138 -5.01 8.17 -8.34
CA GLY A 138 -3.89 8.35 -9.25
C GLY A 138 -4.20 7.77 -10.63
N ALA A 139 -4.77 6.56 -10.70
CA ALA A 139 -5.16 5.94 -11.97
C ALA A 139 -6.28 6.71 -12.68
N ALA A 140 -7.25 7.23 -11.94
CA ALA A 140 -8.32 8.05 -12.50
C ALA A 140 -7.77 9.37 -13.08
N GLY A 141 -6.93 10.08 -12.31
CA GLY A 141 -6.26 11.31 -12.75
C GLY A 141 -5.35 11.07 -13.95
N TYR A 142 -4.55 10.00 -13.92
CA TYR A 142 -3.65 9.62 -15.01
C TYR A 142 -4.42 9.35 -16.31
N ARG A 143 -5.54 8.63 -16.23
CA ARG A 143 -6.41 8.34 -17.39
C ARG A 143 -7.04 9.60 -17.98
N ILE A 144 -7.44 10.57 -17.15
CA ILE A 144 -8.00 11.84 -17.65
C ILE A 144 -6.91 12.65 -18.35
N ALA A 145 -5.73 12.74 -17.75
CA ALA A 145 -4.60 13.49 -18.30
C ALA A 145 -4.09 12.95 -19.64
N HIS A 146 -4.09 11.63 -19.82
CA HIS A 146 -3.60 10.94 -21.03
C HIS A 146 -4.70 10.60 -22.04
N ASN A 147 -5.92 11.10 -21.86
CA ASN A 147 -6.98 10.88 -22.83
C ASN A 147 -7.02 12.05 -23.84
N ASP A 148 -6.56 11.76 -25.06
CA ASP A 148 -6.52 12.69 -26.19
C ASP A 148 -7.92 13.08 -26.69
N SER A 149 -8.96 12.34 -26.32
CA SER A 149 -10.34 12.66 -26.70
C SER A 149 -10.98 13.73 -25.82
N ILE A 150 -10.34 14.13 -24.71
CA ILE A 150 -10.87 15.14 -23.79
C ILE A 150 -10.18 16.46 -24.13
N LEU A 151 -10.97 17.43 -24.59
CA LEU A 151 -10.50 18.80 -24.82
C LEU A 151 -10.02 19.40 -23.50
N ASP A 152 -8.97 20.22 -23.54
CA ASP A 152 -8.39 20.81 -22.31
C ASP A 152 -9.42 21.63 -21.51
N GLU A 153 -10.38 22.26 -22.19
CA GLU A 153 -11.49 23.00 -21.56
C GLU A 153 -12.42 22.08 -20.73
N ASP A 154 -12.59 20.82 -21.15
CA ASP A 154 -13.46 19.85 -20.50
C ASP A 154 -12.74 19.02 -19.41
N ARG A 155 -11.40 19.05 -19.37
CA ARG A 155 -10.60 18.25 -18.42
C ARG A 155 -10.91 18.63 -16.97
N VAL A 156 -11.02 19.92 -16.68
CA VAL A 156 -11.33 20.42 -15.33
C VAL A 156 -12.68 19.89 -14.84
N SER A 157 -13.72 19.98 -15.68
CA SER A 157 -15.05 19.47 -15.34
C SER A 157 -15.05 17.96 -15.07
N ARG A 158 -14.24 17.19 -15.81
CA ARG A 158 -14.11 15.75 -15.58
C ARG A 158 -13.35 15.41 -14.30
N VAL A 159 -12.32 16.19 -13.96
CA VAL A 159 -11.63 16.05 -12.68
C VAL A 159 -12.59 16.34 -11.52
N ASP A 160 -13.34 17.44 -11.58
CA ASP A 160 -14.33 17.79 -10.54
C ASP A 160 -15.38 16.69 -10.35
N GLY A 161 -15.86 16.13 -11.47
CA GLY A 161 -16.82 15.02 -11.44
C GLY A 161 -16.25 13.76 -10.77
N VAL A 162 -15.00 13.42 -11.04
CA VAL A 162 -14.33 12.26 -10.40
C VAL A 162 -14.01 12.54 -8.94
N ALA A 163 -13.56 13.75 -8.61
CA ALA A 163 -13.24 14.18 -7.25
C ALA A 163 -14.48 14.25 -6.33
N THR A 164 -15.69 14.29 -6.89
CA THR A 164 -16.93 14.21 -6.10
C THR A 164 -17.26 12.77 -5.69
N ILE A 165 -16.68 11.76 -6.37
CA ILE A 165 -16.96 10.33 -6.16
C ILE A 165 -15.88 9.67 -5.29
N LEU A 166 -14.65 10.17 -5.38
CA LEU A 166 -13.49 9.72 -4.60
C LEU A 166 -13.35 10.52 -3.31
#